data_AF-B9TP63-F1
#
_entry.id   AF-B9TP63-F1
#
_cell.length_a   1.000
_cell.length_b   1.000
_cell.length_c   1.000
_cell.angle_alpha   90.00
_cell.angle_beta   90.00
_cell.angle_gamma   90.00
#
_symmetry.space_group_name_H-M   'P 1'
#
loop_
_entity.id
_entity.type
_entity.pdbx_description
1 polymer ?
#
loop_
_entity_poly.entity_id
_entity_poly.type
_entity_poly.pdbx_seq_one_letter_code
_entity_poly.pdbx_strand_id
1 'polypeptide(L)'
;MPSMGDGAFPDARQRYGASENVDQIDAAIAVTSDYGIDGHRWDCLPDTVGIAAALRGYQPIASPRPALHAGRVAKLNERRALLTESLNRDKKTEDKCEVKAVYVCLEVGFERPLNPPKLLIERTETPKEARMRWQKTSTARSFHSAVFGGRKNHSQVTAYDVAIGGGKAPTHPLFYKYLCAVADWRLKDPDAKEKPRPGILKWAEFLEQFAVYWADERPWRKTLIERNQIYYSTGELPPDLPLPPEGLPPTLVVESMTGVLGQAKRATS
;
A
#
# COMPACT_ATOMS: atom_id res chain seq x y z
N MET A 1 -2.53 1.66 -28.11
CA MET A 1 -2.59 0.30 -27.54
C MET A 1 -1.82 0.30 -26.22
N PRO A 2 -2.49 0.37 -25.06
CA PRO A 2 -1.83 0.36 -23.75
C PRO A 2 -1.32 -1.06 -23.39
N SER A 3 -0.02 -1.19 -23.18
CA SER A 3 0.67 -2.46 -22.94
C SER A 3 0.63 -2.89 -21.46
N MET A 4 1.03 -4.13 -21.12
CA MET A 4 1.20 -4.50 -19.70
C MET A 4 2.32 -3.69 -19.01
N GLY A 5 3.25 -3.11 -19.76
CA GLY A 5 4.30 -2.24 -19.25
C GLY A 5 3.98 -0.75 -19.33
N ASP A 6 2.73 -0.35 -19.58
CA ASP A 6 2.39 1.08 -19.64
C ASP A 6 2.63 1.74 -18.28
N GLY A 7 3.54 2.71 -18.24
CA GLY A 7 4.00 3.36 -17.00
C GLY A 7 4.99 2.55 -16.17
N ALA A 8 5.29 1.30 -16.55
CA ALA A 8 6.20 0.41 -15.86
C ALA A 8 7.51 0.24 -16.65
N PHE A 9 8.61 0.01 -15.95
CA PHE A 9 9.94 -0.13 -16.54
C PHE A 9 10.63 -1.40 -16.05
N PRO A 10 11.68 -1.87 -16.74
CA PRO A 10 12.43 -3.03 -16.33
C PRO A 10 13.12 -2.81 -14.97
N ASP A 11 13.19 -3.86 -14.17
CA ASP A 11 14.01 -3.86 -12.96
C ASP A 11 15.50 -4.06 -13.28
N ALA A 12 16.36 -4.11 -12.25
CA ALA A 12 17.79 -4.38 -12.42
C ALA A 12 18.10 -5.74 -13.09
N ARG A 13 17.12 -6.65 -13.15
CA ARG A 13 17.19 -7.95 -13.84
C ARG A 13 16.58 -7.91 -15.24
N GLN A 14 16.28 -6.72 -15.75
CA GLN A 14 15.66 -6.48 -17.05
C GLN A 14 14.29 -7.16 -17.23
N ARG A 15 13.58 -7.45 -16.13
CA ARG A 15 12.24 -8.04 -16.20
C ARG A 15 11.24 -6.97 -16.62
N TYR A 16 10.65 -7.13 -17.79
CA TYR A 16 9.67 -6.19 -18.34
C TYR A 16 8.49 -5.98 -17.38
N GLY A 17 8.16 -4.71 -17.10
CA GLY A 17 7.01 -4.32 -16.26
C GLY A 17 7.15 -4.60 -14.76
N ALA A 18 8.36 -4.90 -14.28
CA ALA A 18 8.62 -5.30 -12.89
C ALA A 18 8.69 -4.12 -11.90
N SER A 19 8.86 -2.89 -12.39
CA SER A 19 8.97 -1.69 -11.55
C SER A 19 8.04 -0.58 -12.01
N GLU A 20 7.59 0.24 -11.08
CA GLU A 20 6.79 1.45 -11.33
C GLU A 20 7.30 2.64 -10.51
N ASN A 21 7.02 3.86 -10.98
CA ASN A 21 7.28 5.06 -10.19
C ASN A 21 6.25 5.14 -9.07
N VAL A 22 6.68 5.49 -7.87
CA VAL A 22 5.76 5.73 -6.76
C VAL A 22 4.97 6.99 -7.06
N ASP A 23 3.64 6.90 -7.06
CA ASP A 23 2.79 8.04 -7.31
C ASP A 23 2.72 8.98 -6.09
N GLN A 24 2.06 10.13 -6.26
CA GLN A 24 1.97 11.12 -5.18
C GLN A 24 1.14 10.63 -3.98
N ILE A 25 0.18 9.74 -4.19
CA ILE A 25 -0.71 9.23 -3.17
C ILE A 25 -0.01 8.12 -2.39
N ASP A 26 0.65 7.18 -3.06
CA ASP A 26 1.49 6.16 -2.45
C ASP A 26 2.62 6.80 -1.63
N ALA A 27 3.22 7.88 -2.13
CA ALA A 27 4.19 8.66 -1.36
C ALA A 27 3.60 9.31 -0.10
N ALA A 28 2.32 9.72 -0.15
CA ALA A 28 1.60 10.26 1.01
C ALA A 28 1.17 9.18 2.01
N ILE A 29 0.88 7.97 1.54
CA ILE A 29 0.59 6.81 2.40
C ILE A 29 1.87 6.28 3.04
N ALA A 30 2.98 6.24 2.32
CA ALA A 30 4.24 5.72 2.84
C ALA A 30 4.63 6.39 4.17
N VAL A 31 4.43 7.71 4.28
CA VAL A 31 4.77 8.48 5.48
C VAL A 31 3.86 8.22 6.69
N THR A 32 2.77 7.48 6.55
CA THR A 32 1.93 7.05 7.68
C THR A 32 2.41 5.74 8.30
N SER A 33 3.38 5.07 7.67
CA SER A 33 3.98 3.83 8.17
C SER A 33 5.36 4.08 8.79
N ASP A 34 5.72 3.30 9.80
CA ASP A 34 7.04 3.38 10.46
C ASP A 34 8.21 3.11 9.50
N TYR A 35 7.94 2.39 8.40
CA TYR A 35 8.93 2.05 7.37
C TYR A 35 9.12 3.13 6.31
N GLY A 36 8.20 4.09 6.20
CA GLY A 36 8.24 5.10 5.15
C GLY A 36 9.12 6.30 5.46
N ILE A 37 9.46 6.53 6.74
CA ILE A 37 10.30 7.65 7.18
C ILE A 37 11.71 7.11 7.45
N ASP A 38 12.74 7.72 6.83
CA ASP A 38 14.12 7.39 7.16
C ASP A 38 14.46 7.90 8.57
N GLY A 39 14.82 6.96 9.44
CA GLY A 39 15.18 7.25 10.82
C GLY A 39 16.63 7.68 11.02
N HIS A 40 17.48 7.70 9.98
CA HIS A 40 18.92 7.84 10.10
C HIS A 40 19.47 8.99 9.23
N ARG A 41 18.73 10.10 9.18
CA ARG A 41 19.17 11.29 8.44
C ARG A 41 20.22 12.06 9.24
N TRP A 42 21.37 12.31 8.62
CA TRP A 42 22.47 13.06 9.22
C TRP A 42 22.58 14.46 8.64
N ASP A 43 22.67 15.47 9.51
CA ASP A 43 22.86 16.87 9.14
C ASP A 43 23.99 17.51 9.99
N CYS A 44 24.71 18.47 9.40
CA CYS A 44 25.69 19.30 10.11
C CYS A 44 25.22 20.75 10.09
N LEU A 45 24.87 21.28 11.25
CA LEU A 45 24.16 22.56 11.41
C LEU A 45 24.95 23.51 12.32
N PRO A 46 24.83 24.84 12.15
CA PRO A 46 25.33 25.78 13.14
C PRO A 46 24.59 25.63 14.49
N ASP A 47 25.30 25.82 15.59
CA ASP A 47 24.68 25.83 16.92
C ASP A 47 24.06 27.20 17.22
N THR A 48 22.76 27.33 16.95
CA THR A 48 22.01 28.57 17.18
C THR A 48 21.40 28.67 18.58
N VAL A 49 21.39 27.56 19.32
CA VAL A 49 20.75 27.43 20.64
C VAL A 49 21.76 27.34 21.78
N GLY A 50 23.06 27.33 21.49
CA GLY A 50 24.13 27.28 22.48
C GLY A 50 24.30 25.91 23.14
N ILE A 51 24.01 24.83 22.42
CA ILE A 51 24.25 23.45 22.87
C ILE A 51 25.71 23.23 23.25
N ALA A 52 26.64 23.74 22.44
CA ALA A 52 28.07 23.61 22.66
C ALA A 52 28.54 24.30 23.95
N ALA A 53 27.84 25.35 24.40
CA ALA A 53 28.19 26.05 25.65
C ALA A 53 27.99 25.17 26.90
N ALA A 54 27.09 24.18 26.82
CA ALA A 54 26.85 23.21 27.89
C ALA A 54 27.87 22.06 27.93
N LEU A 55 28.78 22.00 26.96
CA LEU A 55 29.76 20.92 26.87
C LEU A 55 30.77 21.02 28.03
N ARG A 56 30.87 19.95 28.83
CA ARG A 56 31.78 19.85 29.99
C ARG A 56 32.33 18.42 30.07
N GLY A 57 33.61 18.27 30.42
CA GLY A 57 34.23 16.97 30.73
C GLY A 57 34.02 15.88 29.66
N TYR A 58 34.04 16.26 28.38
CA TYR A 58 33.72 15.35 27.29
C TYR A 58 34.92 14.52 26.83
N GLN A 59 34.63 13.38 26.21
CA GLN A 59 35.62 12.57 25.51
C GLN A 59 35.43 12.73 24.00
N PRO A 60 36.40 13.31 23.29
CA PRO A 60 36.37 13.38 21.83
C PRO A 60 36.29 11.98 21.22
N ILE A 61 35.36 11.76 20.30
CA ILE A 61 35.26 10.53 19.51
C ILE A 61 35.44 10.84 18.03
N ALA A 62 35.75 9.82 17.23
CA ALA A 62 35.73 9.97 15.78
C ALA A 62 34.30 10.34 15.33
N SER A 63 34.20 11.21 14.31
CA SER A 63 32.90 11.56 13.74
C SER A 63 32.18 10.30 13.22
N PRO A 64 30.93 10.04 13.63
CA PRO A 64 30.13 8.94 13.08
C PRO A 64 29.78 9.18 11.60
N ARG A 65 29.92 10.42 11.11
CA ARG A 65 29.70 10.77 9.71
C ARG A 65 30.84 11.65 9.16
N PRO A 66 31.99 11.04 8.82
CA PRO A 66 33.17 11.78 8.33
C PRO A 66 32.91 12.65 7.09
N ALA A 67 31.96 12.23 6.24
CA ALA A 67 31.56 12.97 5.04
C ALA A 67 30.93 14.35 5.35
N LEU A 68 30.33 14.53 6.54
CA LEU A 68 29.74 15.81 6.97
C LEU A 68 30.69 16.60 7.88
N HIS A 69 31.50 15.91 8.67
CA HIS A 69 32.55 16.50 9.49
C HIS A 69 33.67 15.48 9.68
N ALA A 70 34.83 15.74 9.10
CA ALA A 70 35.97 14.81 9.14
C ALA A 70 36.72 14.81 10.48
N GLY A 71 36.48 15.80 11.34
CA GLY A 71 37.15 15.94 12.63
C GLY A 71 36.58 15.03 13.72
N ARG A 72 37.02 15.27 14.97
CA ARG A 72 36.44 14.63 16.15
C ARG A 72 35.16 15.35 16.55
N VAL A 73 34.32 14.65 17.30
CA VAL A 73 33.07 15.18 17.84
C VAL A 73 32.91 14.80 19.31
N ALA A 74 32.08 15.53 20.04
CA ALA A 74 31.70 15.21 21.41
C ALA A 74 30.20 14.92 21.50
N LYS A 75 29.81 13.74 21.99
CA LYS A 75 28.39 13.35 22.07
C LYS A 75 27.69 14.09 23.22
N LEU A 76 26.51 14.67 22.95
CA LEU A 76 25.73 15.45 23.92
C LEU A 76 24.22 15.19 23.77
N ASN A 77 23.82 13.93 23.94
CA ASN A 77 22.43 13.49 23.72
C ASN A 77 21.42 14.01 24.76
N GLU A 78 21.87 14.52 25.90
CA GLU A 78 21.01 15.13 26.92
C GLU A 78 20.26 16.37 26.39
N ARG A 79 20.80 17.00 25.34
CA ARG A 79 20.22 18.20 24.73
C ARG A 79 19.31 17.92 23.53
N ARG A 80 19.01 16.66 23.22
CA ARG A 80 18.15 16.27 22.09
C ARG A 80 16.76 16.91 22.12
N ALA A 81 16.12 16.92 23.29
CA ALA A 81 14.77 17.49 23.44
C ALA A 81 14.76 18.99 23.13
N LEU A 82 15.71 19.73 23.71
CA LEU A 82 15.86 21.17 23.47
C LEU A 82 16.13 21.47 21.99
N LEU A 83 17.03 20.71 21.36
CA LEU A 83 17.35 20.91 19.95
C LEU A 83 16.16 20.53 19.04
N THR A 84 15.43 19.46 19.37
CA THR A 84 14.21 19.05 18.65
C THR A 84 13.15 20.14 18.72
N GLU A 85 12.89 20.69 19.91
CA GLU A 85 11.95 21.79 20.10
C GLU A 85 12.36 23.03 19.31
N SER A 86 13.65 23.41 19.36
CA SER A 86 14.15 24.54 18.60
C SER A 86 14.06 24.34 17.08
N LEU A 87 14.39 23.15 16.58
CA LEU A 87 14.33 22.83 15.15
C LEU A 87 12.89 22.76 14.64
N ASN A 88 11.93 22.44 15.50
CA ASN A 88 10.52 22.30 15.16
C ASN A 88 9.68 23.54 15.47
N ARG A 89 10.29 24.58 16.05
CA ARG A 89 9.61 25.83 16.41
C ARG A 89 9.01 26.47 15.15
N ASP A 90 7.74 26.88 15.25
CA ASP A 90 6.95 27.51 14.18
C ASP A 90 6.81 26.68 12.89
N LYS A 91 7.17 25.38 12.92
CA LYS A 91 7.00 24.47 11.79
C LYS A 91 5.66 23.76 11.83
N LYS A 92 5.10 23.54 10.64
CA LYS A 92 3.95 22.65 10.44
C LYS A 92 4.33 21.22 10.78
N THR A 93 3.35 20.41 11.16
CA THR A 93 3.56 18.99 11.52
C THR A 93 4.35 18.20 10.47
N GLU A 94 4.14 18.49 9.18
CA GLU A 94 4.85 17.84 8.08
C GLU A 94 6.33 18.20 7.92
N ASP A 95 6.77 19.28 8.57
CA ASP A 95 8.14 19.78 8.55
C ASP A 95 8.86 19.52 9.90
N LYS A 96 8.20 18.84 10.84
CA LYS A 96 8.79 18.45 12.13
C LYS A 96 9.62 17.18 11.98
N CYS A 97 10.68 17.10 12.77
CA CYS A 97 11.58 15.95 12.87
C CYS A 97 11.88 15.62 14.34
N GLU A 98 12.42 14.44 14.61
CA GLU A 98 12.89 14.05 15.94
C GLU A 98 14.41 13.90 15.91
N VAL A 99 15.11 14.55 16.84
CA VAL A 99 16.58 14.41 16.96
C VAL A 99 16.91 13.17 17.78
N LYS A 100 17.57 12.19 17.15
CA LYS A 100 17.99 10.93 17.76
C LYS A 100 19.36 11.00 18.42
N ALA A 101 20.29 11.75 17.86
CA ALA A 101 21.62 11.97 18.42
C ALA A 101 22.15 13.37 18.14
N VAL A 102 22.93 13.91 19.07
CA VAL A 102 23.58 15.22 18.95
C VAL A 102 25.05 15.09 19.29
N TYR A 103 25.88 15.65 18.42
CA TYR A 103 27.31 15.73 18.60
C TYR A 103 27.79 17.17 18.35
N VAL A 104 28.66 17.68 19.21
CA VAL A 104 29.34 18.96 19.01
C VAL A 104 30.59 18.71 18.16
N CYS A 105 30.73 19.43 17.05
CA CYS A 105 31.90 19.32 16.20
C CYS A 105 33.10 20.03 16.84
N LEU A 106 34.25 19.35 16.86
CA LEU A 106 35.50 19.88 17.41
C LEU A 106 36.46 20.30 16.29
N GLU A 107 37.36 21.24 16.61
CA GLU A 107 38.46 21.64 15.74
C GLU A 107 39.41 20.46 15.45
N VAL A 108 39.99 20.45 14.25
CA VAL A 108 41.00 19.45 13.89
C VAL A 108 42.31 19.85 14.57
N GLY A 109 42.89 18.95 15.35
CA GLY A 109 44.14 19.19 16.09
C GLY A 109 43.97 19.90 17.44
N PHE A 110 42.77 20.41 17.74
CA PHE A 110 42.45 20.99 19.04
C PHE A 110 41.19 20.31 19.59
N GLU A 111 41.25 19.80 20.82
CA GLU A 111 40.09 19.17 21.46
C GLU A 111 39.09 20.20 22.01
N ARG A 112 38.77 21.24 21.23
CA ARG A 112 37.81 22.30 21.58
C ARG A 112 36.70 22.41 20.53
N PRO A 113 35.50 22.90 20.88
CA PRO A 113 34.44 23.15 19.91
C PRO A 113 34.90 24.07 18.78
N LEU A 114 34.35 23.86 17.58
CA LEU A 114 34.53 24.80 16.46
C LEU A 114 34.09 26.21 16.86
N ASN A 115 34.73 27.23 16.28
CA ASN A 115 34.30 28.62 16.38
C ASN A 115 34.04 29.19 14.97
N PRO A 116 32.77 29.45 14.58
CA PRO A 116 31.55 29.26 15.37
C PRO A 116 31.18 27.77 15.57
N PRO A 117 30.47 27.44 16.67
CA PRO A 117 30.11 26.06 16.98
C PRO A 117 29.16 25.45 15.95
N LYS A 118 29.40 24.16 15.63
CA LYS A 118 28.54 23.35 14.77
C LYS A 118 28.14 22.07 15.47
N LEU A 119 26.96 21.58 15.15
CA LEU A 119 26.39 20.33 15.64
C LEU A 119 26.26 19.35 14.47
N LEU A 120 26.78 18.14 14.66
CA LEU A 120 26.45 17.00 13.83
C LEU A 120 25.29 16.26 14.52
N ILE A 121 24.18 16.10 13.80
CA ILE A 121 22.97 15.47 14.36
C ILE A 121 22.52 14.30 13.51
N GLU A 122 21.93 13.32 14.18
CA GLU A 122 21.11 12.27 13.57
C GLU A 122 19.66 12.55 13.94
N ARG A 123 18.78 12.58 12.95
CA ARG A 123 17.35 12.84 13.12
C ARG A 123 16.49 11.97 12.21
N THR A 124 15.20 11.94 12.48
CA THR A 124 14.23 11.45 11.50
C THR A 124 14.10 12.42 10.33
N GLU A 125 13.85 11.86 9.15
CA GLU A 125 13.35 12.59 8.00
C GLU A 125 11.98 13.22 8.33
N THR A 126 11.69 14.42 7.82
CA THR A 126 10.35 15.01 7.99
C THR A 126 9.35 14.29 7.07
N PRO A 127 8.05 14.28 7.41
CA PRO A 127 7.03 13.73 6.51
C PRO A 127 7.06 14.33 5.10
N LYS A 128 7.42 15.62 4.96
CA LYS A 128 7.57 16.27 3.66
C LYS A 128 8.81 15.79 2.91
N GLU A 129 9.96 15.68 3.59
CA GLU A 129 11.19 15.12 3.00
C GLU A 129 10.95 13.69 2.52
N ALA A 130 10.30 12.86 3.34
CA ALA A 130 9.96 11.48 3.00
C ALA A 130 9.01 11.40 1.79
N ARG A 131 7.96 12.23 1.75
CA ARG A 131 7.08 12.35 0.56
C ARG A 131 7.87 12.69 -0.70
N MET A 132 8.75 13.69 -0.65
CA MET A 132 9.57 14.09 -1.80
C MET A 132 10.56 12.99 -2.23
N ARG A 133 11.11 12.23 -1.28
CA ARG A 133 11.97 11.08 -1.56
C ARG A 133 11.18 9.97 -2.25
N TRP A 134 10.01 9.62 -1.73
CA TRP A 134 9.16 8.58 -2.31
C TRP A 134 8.70 8.93 -3.73
N GLN A 135 8.29 10.17 -4.00
CA GLN A 135 7.92 10.63 -5.35
C GLN A 135 9.04 10.53 -6.39
N LYS A 136 10.30 10.43 -5.96
CA LYS A 136 11.47 10.25 -6.83
C LYS A 136 11.98 8.81 -6.87
N THR A 137 11.28 7.91 -6.17
CA THR A 137 11.67 6.51 -6.03
C THR A 137 10.85 5.65 -6.98
N SER A 138 11.48 4.60 -7.47
CA SER A 138 10.81 3.49 -8.14
C SER A 138 10.76 2.28 -7.23
N THR A 139 9.64 1.56 -7.25
CA THR A 139 9.46 0.35 -6.45
C THR A 139 9.11 -0.83 -7.34
N ALA A 140 9.28 -2.04 -6.80
CA ALA A 140 8.75 -3.23 -7.44
C ALA A 140 7.23 -3.09 -7.54
N ARG A 141 6.70 -3.36 -8.73
CA ARG A 141 5.29 -3.16 -9.02
C ARG A 141 4.41 -3.96 -8.07
N SER A 142 3.45 -3.29 -7.42
CA SER A 142 2.54 -3.91 -6.46
C SER A 142 1.09 -3.71 -6.87
N PHE A 143 0.33 -4.80 -6.92
CA PHE A 143 -1.11 -4.77 -7.23
C PHE A 143 -2.01 -4.65 -5.98
N HIS A 144 -1.42 -4.39 -4.81
CA HIS A 144 -2.12 -4.35 -3.51
C HIS A 144 -2.33 -2.93 -2.96
N SER A 145 -2.13 -1.88 -3.75
CA SER A 145 -2.49 -0.52 -3.30
C SER A 145 -4.00 -0.32 -3.37
N ALA A 146 -4.58 0.27 -2.33
CA ALA A 146 -5.99 0.70 -2.30
C ALA A 146 -6.26 1.91 -3.21
N VAL A 147 -5.24 2.34 -3.98
CA VAL A 147 -5.24 3.57 -4.77
C VAL A 147 -4.81 3.27 -6.20
N PHE A 148 -5.43 3.96 -7.14
CA PHE A 148 -5.39 3.71 -8.58
C PHE A 148 -4.00 3.96 -9.22
N GLY A 149 -3.13 2.95 -9.24
CA GLY A 149 -1.82 3.02 -9.92
C GLY A 149 -1.86 2.96 -11.47
N GLY A 150 -3.04 2.81 -12.11
CA GLY A 150 -3.17 2.88 -13.57
C GLY A 150 -4.38 2.18 -14.18
N ARG A 151 -4.71 2.53 -15.44
CA ARG A 151 -5.93 2.07 -16.17
C ARG A 151 -6.04 0.54 -16.31
N LYS A 152 -4.93 -0.20 -16.35
CA LYS A 152 -4.92 -1.67 -16.52
C LYS A 152 -4.88 -2.46 -15.20
N ASN A 153 -4.48 -1.85 -14.08
CA ASN A 153 -4.61 -2.48 -12.74
C ASN A 153 -6.08 -2.83 -12.47
N HIS A 154 -7.00 -1.95 -12.87
CA HIS A 154 -8.44 -2.15 -12.78
C HIS A 154 -8.97 -3.33 -13.63
N SER A 155 -8.38 -3.58 -14.81
CA SER A 155 -8.85 -4.66 -15.69
C SER A 155 -8.52 -6.07 -15.20
N GLN A 156 -7.61 -6.20 -14.23
CA GLN A 156 -7.11 -7.50 -13.77
C GLN A 156 -7.24 -7.74 -12.27
N VAL A 157 -7.35 -6.68 -11.46
CA VAL A 157 -7.53 -6.80 -10.01
C VAL A 157 -8.59 -5.80 -9.57
N THR A 158 -9.83 -6.29 -9.45
CA THR A 158 -10.90 -5.59 -8.71
C THR A 158 -11.00 -6.28 -7.36
N ALA A 159 -10.60 -5.59 -6.29
CA ALA A 159 -10.80 -6.05 -4.92
C ALA A 159 -12.06 -5.39 -4.35
N TYR A 160 -12.89 -6.17 -3.67
CA TYR A 160 -14.02 -5.68 -2.89
C TYR A 160 -13.77 -6.01 -1.43
N ASP A 161 -13.71 -4.99 -0.58
CA ASP A 161 -13.60 -5.17 0.86
C ASP A 161 -14.98 -5.50 1.43
N VAL A 162 -15.13 -6.71 1.99
CA VAL A 162 -16.38 -7.15 2.63
C VAL A 162 -16.22 -7.06 4.15
N ALA A 163 -16.86 -6.07 4.76
CA ALA A 163 -16.95 -5.98 6.21
C ALA A 163 -18.01 -6.96 6.74
N ILE A 164 -17.59 -7.94 7.53
CA ILE A 164 -18.48 -8.86 8.24
C ILE A 164 -18.46 -8.45 9.71
N GLY A 165 -19.63 -8.30 10.33
CA GLY A 165 -19.76 -7.82 11.70
C GLY A 165 -18.88 -8.59 12.69
N GLY A 166 -18.33 -7.89 13.69
CA GLY A 166 -17.41 -8.47 14.68
C GLY A 166 -18.05 -9.61 15.45
N GLY A 167 -17.45 -10.81 15.39
CA GLY A 167 -17.92 -12.00 16.10
C GLY A 167 -17.08 -13.24 15.78
N LYS A 168 -17.44 -14.39 16.36
CA LYS A 168 -16.82 -15.71 16.09
C LYS A 168 -17.16 -16.28 14.69
N ALA A 169 -17.75 -15.48 13.81
CA ALA A 169 -18.12 -15.88 12.46
C ALA A 169 -16.93 -16.42 11.62
N PRO A 170 -15.79 -15.71 11.49
CA PRO A 170 -14.65 -16.21 10.72
C PRO A 170 -13.86 -17.31 11.44
N THR A 171 -14.13 -17.58 12.74
CA THR A 171 -13.41 -18.63 13.48
C THR A 171 -14.07 -20.00 13.35
N HIS A 172 -15.32 -20.10 12.87
CA HIS A 172 -15.96 -21.39 12.58
C HIS A 172 -15.60 -21.86 11.16
N PRO A 173 -14.83 -22.96 10.98
CA PRO A 173 -14.24 -23.32 9.69
C PRO A 173 -15.26 -23.53 8.55
N LEU A 174 -16.42 -24.12 8.85
CA LEU A 174 -17.44 -24.36 7.84
C LEU A 174 -18.21 -23.08 7.47
N PHE A 175 -18.39 -22.17 8.43
CA PHE A 175 -19.08 -20.91 8.19
C PHE A 175 -18.18 -19.94 7.41
N TYR A 176 -16.88 -19.93 7.71
CA TYR A 176 -15.88 -19.25 6.90
C TYR A 176 -15.91 -19.72 5.44
N LYS A 177 -15.93 -21.05 5.20
CA LYS A 177 -16.04 -21.61 3.85
C LYS A 177 -17.35 -21.20 3.15
N TYR A 178 -18.46 -21.17 3.88
CA TYR A 178 -19.73 -20.68 3.35
C TYR A 178 -19.65 -19.22 2.90
N LEU A 179 -19.08 -18.34 3.74
CA LEU A 179 -18.89 -16.93 3.40
C LEU A 179 -17.98 -16.76 2.17
N CYS A 180 -16.89 -17.52 2.07
CA CYS A 180 -16.05 -17.53 0.87
C CYS A 180 -16.80 -17.99 -0.37
N ALA A 181 -17.63 -19.03 -0.26
CA ALA A 181 -18.42 -19.54 -1.38
C ALA A 181 -19.51 -18.55 -1.84
N VAL A 182 -20.14 -17.84 -0.90
CA VAL A 182 -21.11 -16.76 -1.21
C VAL A 182 -20.42 -15.54 -1.83
N ALA A 183 -19.20 -15.21 -1.36
CA ALA A 183 -18.43 -14.09 -1.89
C ALA A 183 -17.81 -14.39 -3.27
N ASP A 184 -17.61 -15.67 -3.61
CA ASP A 184 -17.18 -16.07 -4.94
C ASP A 184 -18.34 -15.97 -5.92
N TRP A 185 -18.40 -14.85 -6.64
CA TRP A 185 -19.40 -14.59 -7.68
C TRP A 185 -19.39 -15.62 -8.83
N ARG A 186 -18.38 -16.50 -8.90
CA ARG A 186 -18.23 -17.51 -9.96
C ARG A 186 -18.95 -18.83 -9.66
N LEU A 187 -19.75 -18.91 -8.60
CA LEU A 187 -20.56 -20.08 -8.30
C LEU A 187 -21.41 -20.47 -9.53
N LYS A 188 -21.32 -21.74 -9.95
CA LYS A 188 -21.83 -22.15 -11.27
C LYS A 188 -22.79 -23.33 -11.22
N ASP A 189 -23.84 -23.29 -12.03
CA ASP A 189 -24.63 -24.48 -12.37
C ASP A 189 -24.31 -24.86 -13.83
N PRO A 190 -23.41 -25.83 -14.07
CA PRO A 190 -22.95 -26.16 -15.41
C PRO A 190 -24.01 -26.94 -16.19
N ASP A 191 -24.19 -26.58 -17.46
CA ASP A 191 -25.00 -27.38 -18.38
C ASP A 191 -24.43 -28.80 -18.54
N ALA A 192 -25.29 -29.76 -18.87
CA ALA A 192 -24.91 -31.16 -19.06
C ALA A 192 -23.80 -31.39 -20.10
N LYS A 193 -23.59 -30.42 -21.01
CA LYS A 193 -22.56 -30.46 -22.07
C LYS A 193 -21.29 -29.68 -21.71
N GLU A 194 -21.30 -28.91 -20.62
CA GLU A 194 -20.19 -28.08 -20.20
C GLU A 194 -19.22 -28.86 -19.31
N LYS A 195 -17.91 -28.68 -19.56
CA LYS A 195 -16.87 -29.19 -18.66
C LYS A 195 -16.64 -28.18 -17.54
N PRO A 196 -16.89 -28.52 -16.26
CA PRO A 196 -16.67 -27.62 -15.14
C PRO A 196 -15.20 -27.19 -15.08
N ARG A 197 -14.95 -25.90 -14.86
CA ARG A 197 -13.58 -25.40 -14.66
C ARG A 197 -13.05 -25.87 -13.30
N PRO A 198 -11.81 -26.39 -13.23
CA PRO A 198 -11.19 -26.74 -11.96
C PRO A 198 -11.17 -25.54 -11.00
N GLY A 199 -11.58 -25.75 -9.76
CA GLY A 199 -11.57 -24.73 -8.71
C GLY A 199 -12.81 -23.82 -8.66
N ILE A 200 -13.79 -24.01 -9.54
CA ILE A 200 -15.11 -23.37 -9.43
C ILE A 200 -16.08 -24.33 -8.74
N LEU A 201 -16.72 -23.86 -7.66
CA LEU A 201 -17.73 -24.62 -6.93
C LEU A 201 -19.02 -24.74 -7.75
N LYS A 202 -19.66 -25.92 -7.73
CA LYS A 202 -20.94 -26.13 -8.40
C LYS A 202 -22.12 -25.83 -7.48
N TRP A 203 -23.23 -25.40 -8.05
CA TRP A 203 -24.45 -25.07 -7.32
C TRP A 203 -24.98 -26.23 -6.48
N ALA A 204 -25.08 -27.43 -7.06
CA ALA A 204 -25.51 -28.63 -6.33
C ALA A 204 -24.58 -28.97 -5.14
N GLU A 205 -23.26 -28.88 -5.36
CA GLU A 205 -22.25 -29.13 -4.32
C GLU A 205 -22.31 -28.07 -3.20
N PHE A 206 -22.58 -26.80 -3.56
CA PHE A 206 -22.80 -25.72 -2.61
C PHE A 206 -24.02 -25.99 -1.71
N LEU A 207 -25.16 -26.35 -2.31
CA LEU A 207 -26.39 -26.65 -1.57
C LEU A 207 -26.21 -27.86 -0.63
N GLU A 208 -25.48 -28.87 -1.07
CA GLU A 208 -25.16 -30.04 -0.23
C GLU A 208 -24.21 -29.68 0.92
N GLN A 209 -23.07 -29.05 0.59
CA GLN A 209 -22.01 -28.74 1.56
C GLN A 209 -22.44 -27.73 2.63
N PHE A 210 -23.32 -26.78 2.26
CA PHE A 210 -23.75 -25.69 3.13
C PHE A 210 -25.23 -25.75 3.47
N ALA A 211 -25.88 -26.91 3.34
CA ALA A 211 -27.32 -27.12 3.59
C ALA A 211 -27.80 -26.51 4.92
N VAL A 212 -27.01 -26.64 5.99
CA VAL A 212 -27.33 -26.11 7.32
C VAL A 212 -27.43 -24.58 7.32
N TYR A 213 -26.52 -23.89 6.63
CA TYR A 213 -26.55 -22.42 6.54
C TYR A 213 -27.57 -21.95 5.51
N TRP A 214 -27.69 -22.68 4.40
CA TRP A 214 -28.70 -22.41 3.39
C TRP A 214 -30.11 -22.51 3.97
N ALA A 215 -30.40 -23.50 4.82
CA ALA A 215 -31.71 -23.64 5.46
C ALA A 215 -32.07 -22.39 6.29
N ASP A 216 -31.13 -21.87 7.07
CA ASP A 216 -31.30 -20.69 7.94
C ASP A 216 -31.24 -19.34 7.18
N GLU A 217 -30.80 -19.34 5.92
CA GLU A 217 -30.60 -18.11 5.15
C GLU A 217 -31.93 -17.39 4.86
N ARG A 218 -31.91 -16.06 5.02
CA ARG A 218 -33.09 -15.21 4.82
C ARG A 218 -33.51 -15.24 3.35
N PRO A 219 -34.82 -15.19 3.04
CA PRO A 219 -35.30 -15.28 1.66
C PRO A 219 -34.62 -14.30 0.70
N TRP A 220 -34.45 -13.04 1.08
CA TRP A 220 -33.81 -12.04 0.22
C TRP A 220 -32.32 -12.33 -0.06
N ARG A 221 -31.60 -12.95 0.90
CA ARG A 221 -30.20 -13.35 0.72
C ARG A 221 -30.10 -14.57 -0.19
N LYS A 222 -31.01 -15.53 -0.05
CA LYS A 222 -31.11 -16.69 -0.97
C LYS A 222 -31.30 -16.21 -2.41
N THR A 223 -32.27 -15.32 -2.62
CA THR A 223 -32.53 -14.74 -3.93
C THR A 223 -31.31 -14.04 -4.52
N LEU A 224 -30.56 -13.30 -3.70
CA LEU A 224 -29.32 -12.64 -4.16
C LEU A 224 -28.23 -13.64 -4.56
N ILE A 225 -28.01 -14.67 -3.73
CA ILE A 225 -27.01 -15.72 -3.98
C ILE A 225 -27.36 -16.52 -5.25
N GLU A 226 -28.61 -16.94 -5.38
CA GLU A 226 -29.12 -17.62 -6.58
C GLU A 226 -28.94 -16.77 -7.83
N ARG A 227 -29.28 -15.47 -7.76
CA ARG A 227 -29.14 -14.56 -8.89
C ARG A 227 -27.69 -14.36 -9.33
N ASN A 228 -26.74 -14.33 -8.40
CA ASN A 228 -25.32 -14.30 -8.76
C ASN A 228 -24.90 -15.58 -9.50
N GLN A 229 -25.34 -16.75 -9.04
CA GLN A 229 -25.06 -18.02 -9.70
C GLN A 229 -25.68 -18.07 -11.10
N ILE A 230 -26.94 -17.63 -11.26
CA ILE A 230 -27.63 -17.53 -12.55
C ILE A 230 -26.85 -16.60 -13.47
N TYR A 231 -26.48 -15.41 -13.00
CA TYR A 231 -25.69 -14.45 -13.78
C TYR A 231 -24.38 -15.06 -14.27
N TYR A 232 -23.63 -15.75 -13.41
CA TYR A 232 -22.38 -16.39 -13.83
C TYR A 232 -22.58 -17.52 -14.85
N SER A 233 -23.68 -18.26 -14.72
CA SER A 233 -23.96 -19.43 -15.54
C SER A 233 -24.54 -19.05 -16.92
N THR A 234 -25.36 -18.00 -16.98
CA THR A 234 -26.15 -17.61 -18.16
C THR A 234 -25.75 -16.26 -18.77
N GLY A 235 -25.14 -15.38 -17.98
CA GLY A 235 -24.91 -13.97 -18.34
C GLY A 235 -26.12 -13.06 -18.10
N GLU A 236 -27.25 -13.59 -17.63
CA GLU A 236 -28.47 -12.81 -17.37
C GLU A 236 -28.33 -12.01 -16.07
N LEU A 237 -28.44 -10.69 -16.18
CA LEU A 237 -28.39 -9.80 -15.03
C LEU A 237 -29.69 -9.86 -14.21
N PRO A 238 -29.62 -9.67 -12.89
CA PRO A 238 -30.82 -9.53 -12.06
C PRO A 238 -31.72 -8.39 -12.54
N PRO A 239 -33.04 -8.57 -12.63
CA PRO A 239 -33.97 -7.56 -13.17
C PRO A 239 -34.10 -6.32 -12.28
N ASP A 240 -33.75 -6.44 -11.00
CA ASP A 240 -33.76 -5.36 -10.00
C ASP A 240 -32.36 -4.76 -9.76
N LEU A 241 -31.36 -5.15 -10.56
CA LEU A 241 -30.03 -4.56 -10.46
C LEU A 241 -30.12 -3.09 -10.90
N PRO A 242 -29.79 -2.12 -10.03
CA PRO A 242 -29.78 -0.72 -10.42
C PRO A 242 -28.70 -0.50 -11.48
N LEU A 243 -29.14 -0.20 -12.70
CA LEU A 243 -28.24 0.12 -13.79
C LEU A 243 -27.77 1.58 -13.67
N PRO A 244 -26.54 1.90 -14.13
CA PRO A 244 -26.11 3.28 -14.29
C PRO A 244 -27.09 4.08 -15.16
N PRO A 245 -27.16 5.42 -15.01
CA PRO A 245 -28.03 6.28 -15.84
C PRO A 245 -27.80 6.11 -17.35
N GLU A 246 -26.58 5.74 -17.72
CA GLU A 246 -26.13 5.51 -19.09
C GLU A 246 -26.48 4.11 -19.62
N GLY A 247 -27.12 3.27 -18.79
CA GLY A 247 -27.48 1.89 -19.10
C GLY A 247 -26.31 0.91 -19.05
N LEU A 248 -26.50 -0.28 -19.63
CA LEU A 248 -25.43 -1.25 -19.81
C LEU A 248 -24.49 -0.79 -20.92
N PRO A 249 -23.16 -0.97 -20.76
CA PRO A 249 -22.20 -0.65 -21.82
C PRO A 249 -22.59 -1.36 -23.13
N PRO A 250 -22.63 -0.64 -24.27
CA PRO A 250 -23.21 -1.15 -25.51
C PRO A 250 -22.46 -2.35 -26.12
N THR A 251 -21.23 -2.62 -25.68
CA THR A 251 -20.41 -3.72 -26.20
C THR A 251 -19.44 -4.26 -25.13
N LEU A 252 -19.71 -5.45 -24.61
CA LEU A 252 -18.70 -6.27 -23.92
C LEU A 252 -17.87 -6.98 -25.00
N VAL A 253 -16.67 -6.46 -25.30
CA VAL A 253 -15.70 -7.18 -26.13
C VAL A 253 -15.00 -8.20 -25.22
N VAL A 254 -15.44 -9.46 -25.27
CA VAL A 254 -14.79 -10.55 -24.55
C VAL A 254 -13.76 -11.18 -25.48
N GLU A 255 -12.48 -10.95 -25.20
CA GLU A 255 -11.39 -11.65 -25.88
C GLU A 255 -11.20 -13.01 -25.21
N SER A 256 -11.54 -14.09 -25.92
CA SER A 256 -11.28 -15.45 -25.42
C SER A 256 -9.78 -15.73 -25.48
N MET A 257 -9.19 -16.15 -24.35
CA MET A 257 -7.78 -16.60 -24.27
C MET A 257 -7.48 -17.84 -25.13
N THR A 258 -8.47 -18.44 -25.79
CA THR A 258 -8.31 -19.58 -26.70
C THR A 258 -8.32 -19.22 -28.19
N GLY A 259 -8.34 -17.93 -28.55
CA GLY A 259 -8.18 -17.48 -29.95
C GLY A 259 -9.34 -17.80 -30.89
N VAL A 260 -10.44 -18.38 -30.40
CA VAL A 260 -11.65 -18.56 -31.18
C VAL A 260 -12.60 -17.40 -30.86
N LEU A 261 -12.79 -16.53 -31.86
CA LEU A 261 -13.83 -15.50 -31.88
C LEU A 261 -15.20 -16.19 -31.93
N GLY A 262 -15.75 -16.54 -30.77
CA GLY A 262 -17.16 -16.89 -30.66
C GLY A 262 -18.01 -15.64 -30.81
N GLN A 263 -18.87 -15.58 -31.83
CA GLN A 263 -19.91 -14.56 -31.90
C GLN A 263 -20.92 -14.78 -30.76
N ALA A 264 -20.77 -14.03 -29.67
CA ALA A 264 -21.79 -13.97 -28.63
C ALA A 264 -23.01 -13.23 -29.19
N LYS A 265 -24.18 -13.89 -29.22
CA LYS A 265 -25.43 -13.21 -29.55
C LYS A 265 -25.83 -12.28 -28.41
N ARG A 266 -26.36 -11.12 -28.80
CA ARG A 266 -26.85 -10.05 -27.96
C ARG A 266 -27.91 -10.58 -26.98
N ALA A 267 -27.71 -10.39 -25.68
CA ALA A 267 -28.81 -10.45 -24.71
C ALA A 267 -29.69 -9.23 -24.95
N THR A 268 -30.92 -9.45 -25.41
CA THR A 268 -31.94 -8.39 -25.49
C THR A 268 -32.75 -8.40 -24.20
N SER A 269 -33.03 -7.19 -23.69
CA SER A 269 -33.95 -6.93 -22.57
C SER A 269 -35.33 -7.54 -22.79
#